data_AF-A0A1I2N7U6-F1
#
_entry.id   AF-A0A1I2N7U6-F1
#
_cell.length_a   1.000
_cell.length_b   1.000
_cell.length_c   1.000
_cell.angle_alpha   90.00
_cell.angle_beta   90.00
_cell.angle_gamma   90.00
#
_symmetry.space_group_name_H-M   'P 1'
#
loop_
_entity.id
_entity.type
_entity.pdbx_description
1 polymer ?
#
loop_
_entity_poly.entity_id
_entity_poly.type
_entity_poly.pdbx_seq_one_letter_code
_entity_poly.pdbx_strand_id
1 'polypeptide(L)'
;MPFIQKIAESAKQFGSRAKDFSGKAGDKARDLTKKSSELLEVTKMKHELRKMEKEMENNLAGIGALYYQQQTGRDSVEEELKRLIESTKELEIEMKDLEDQISSMQPVPPNCTDCGKELPEGGKYCSYCGKKITE
;
A
#
# COMPACT_ATOMS: atom_id res chain seq x y z
N MET A 1 10.58 -25.62 -24.56
CA MET A 1 10.63 -24.87 -23.29
C MET A 1 11.29 -23.51 -23.54
N PRO A 2 10.52 -22.46 -23.91
CA PRO A 2 11.07 -21.21 -24.46
C PRO A 2 11.28 -20.09 -23.41
N PHE A 3 11.30 -20.42 -22.11
CA PHE A 3 11.36 -19.40 -21.04
C PHE A 3 12.80 -18.98 -20.69
N ILE A 4 13.77 -19.89 -20.84
CA ILE A 4 15.16 -19.65 -20.41
C ILE A 4 15.94 -18.77 -21.41
N GLN A 5 15.60 -18.81 -22.71
CA GLN A 5 16.24 -17.94 -23.72
C GLN A 5 15.88 -16.46 -23.55
N LYS A 6 14.69 -16.15 -23.04
CA LYS A 6 14.22 -14.76 -22.86
C LYS A 6 14.98 -14.00 -21.78
N ILE A 7 15.53 -14.70 -20.80
CA ILE A 7 16.30 -14.12 -19.68
C ILE A 7 17.70 -13.69 -20.15
N ALA A 8 18.29 -14.39 -21.12
CA ALA A 8 19.61 -14.06 -21.65
C ALA A 8 19.62 -12.77 -22.52
N GLU A 9 18.50 -12.43 -23.16
CA GLU A 9 18.39 -11.20 -23.97
C GLU A 9 18.11 -9.95 -23.12
N SER A 10 17.34 -10.06 -22.04
CA SER A 10 17.08 -8.92 -21.12
C SER A 10 18.33 -8.42 -20.39
N ALA A 11 19.33 -9.27 -20.17
CA ALA A 11 20.57 -8.88 -19.49
C ALA A 11 21.44 -7.90 -20.31
N LYS A 12 21.38 -7.97 -21.65
CA LYS A 12 22.15 -7.06 -22.52
C LYS A 12 21.57 -5.65 -22.59
N GLN A 13 20.27 -5.49 -22.35
CA GLN A 13 19.59 -4.19 -22.42
C GLN A 13 19.74 -3.36 -21.13
N PHE A 14 20.03 -3.99 -19.99
CA PHE A 14 20.28 -3.29 -18.72
C PHE A 14 21.68 -2.67 -18.63
N GLY A 15 22.66 -3.22 -19.35
CA GLY A 15 24.05 -2.73 -19.30
C GLY A 15 24.26 -1.36 -19.96
N SER A 16 23.44 -0.97 -20.94
CA SER A 16 23.62 0.28 -21.68
C SER A 16 22.97 1.50 -21.00
N ARG A 17 21.92 1.32 -20.18
CA ARG A 17 21.23 2.42 -19.47
C ARG A 17 21.94 2.91 -18.20
N ALA A 18 22.91 2.15 -17.67
CA ALA A 18 23.66 2.56 -16.49
C ALA A 18 24.75 3.61 -16.77
N LYS A 19 25.18 3.78 -18.04
CA LYS A 19 26.24 4.74 -18.41
C LYS A 19 25.75 6.19 -18.51
N ASP A 20 24.48 6.42 -18.82
CA ASP A 20 23.95 7.77 -19.05
C ASP A 20 23.51 8.49 -17.76
N PHE A 21 23.40 7.77 -16.63
CA PHE A 21 23.02 8.37 -15.34
C PHE A 21 24.22 8.94 -14.55
N SER A 22 25.47 8.64 -14.96
CA SER A 22 26.68 9.04 -14.25
C SER A 22 27.14 10.48 -14.55
N GLY A 23 26.55 11.16 -15.55
CA GLY A 23 27.06 12.44 -16.06
C GLY A 23 26.37 13.71 -15.55
N LYS A 24 25.27 13.63 -14.78
CA LYS A 24 24.44 14.80 -14.42
C LYS A 24 23.97 14.84 -12.95
N ALA A 25 24.76 14.31 -12.02
CA ALA A 25 24.38 14.22 -10.61
C ALA A 25 25.31 15.01 -9.66
N GLY A 26 25.68 16.24 -10.03
CA GLY A 26 26.53 17.11 -9.19
C GLY A 26 25.77 17.96 -8.17
N ASP A 27 24.59 18.50 -8.53
CA ASP A 27 23.99 19.61 -7.75
C ASP A 27 22.60 19.32 -7.14
N LYS A 28 22.12 18.06 -7.14
CA LYS A 28 20.83 17.69 -6.51
C LYS A 28 20.92 16.49 -5.55
N ALA A 29 22.06 16.31 -4.89
CA ALA A 29 22.30 15.13 -4.04
C ALA A 29 21.65 15.19 -2.65
N ARG A 30 21.18 16.36 -2.18
CA ARG A 30 20.67 16.51 -0.80
C ARG A 30 19.17 16.23 -0.63
N ASP A 31 18.35 16.46 -1.66
CA ASP A 31 16.90 16.23 -1.58
C ASP A 31 16.48 14.79 -1.91
N LEU A 32 17.35 14.03 -2.58
CA LEU A 32 17.09 12.63 -2.93
C LEU A 32 17.14 11.70 -1.71
N THR A 33 18.01 11.96 -0.73
CA THR A 33 18.18 11.11 0.46
C THR A 33 16.97 11.15 1.39
N LYS A 34 16.31 12.31 1.53
CA LYS A 34 15.14 12.46 2.41
C LYS A 34 13.90 11.76 1.84
N LYS A 35 13.60 12.00 0.55
CA LYS A 35 12.50 11.31 -0.14
C LYS A 35 12.69 9.80 -0.19
N SER A 36 13.93 9.30 -0.26
CA SER A 36 14.17 7.86 -0.19
C SER A 36 13.85 7.25 1.18
N SER A 37 14.03 7.98 2.29
CA SER A 37 13.71 7.47 3.63
C SER A 37 12.20 7.38 3.85
N GLU A 38 11.47 8.44 3.52
CA GLU A 38 10.00 8.52 3.66
C GLU A 38 9.30 7.44 2.82
N LEU A 39 9.78 7.17 1.60
CA LEU A 39 9.23 6.11 0.76
C LEU A 39 9.44 4.70 1.34
N LEU A 40 10.57 4.48 2.01
CA LEU A 40 10.85 3.19 2.68
C LEU A 40 9.95 3.00 3.89
N GLU A 41 9.74 4.05 4.69
CA GLU A 41 8.81 4.03 5.83
C GLU A 41 7.38 3.73 5.39
N VAL A 42 6.87 4.41 4.35
CA VAL A 42 5.55 4.12 3.76
C VAL A 42 5.44 2.68 3.27
N THR A 43 6.49 2.16 2.62
CA THR A 43 6.50 0.77 2.14
C THR A 43 6.45 -0.23 3.29
N LYS A 44 7.18 0.05 4.38
CA LYS A 44 7.18 -0.77 5.59
C LYS A 44 5.79 -0.77 6.25
N MET A 45 5.20 0.41 6.46
CA MET A 45 3.85 0.53 7.02
C MET A 45 2.80 -0.20 6.16
N LYS A 46 2.88 -0.08 4.82
CA LYS A 46 2.00 -0.83 3.91
C LYS A 46 2.18 -2.35 4.01
N HIS A 47 3.40 -2.82 4.27
CA HIS A 47 3.65 -4.25 4.50
C HIS A 47 3.06 -4.72 5.83
N GLU A 48 3.21 -3.92 6.89
CA GLU A 48 2.60 -4.19 8.20
C GLU A 48 1.07 -4.20 8.11
N LEU A 49 0.46 -3.23 7.42
CA LEU A 49 -0.97 -3.19 7.16
C LEU A 49 -1.47 -4.47 6.46
N ARG A 50 -0.79 -4.92 5.40
CA ARG A 50 -1.13 -6.18 4.70
C ARG A 50 -1.03 -7.41 5.58
N LYS A 51 -0.11 -7.41 6.55
CA LYS A 51 0.01 -8.50 7.51
C LYS A 51 -1.19 -8.50 8.46
N MET A 52 -1.59 -7.33 8.96
CA MET A 52 -2.77 -7.18 9.82
C MET A 52 -4.07 -7.51 9.09
N GLU A 53 -4.23 -7.10 7.83
CA GLU A 53 -5.36 -7.48 6.98
C GLU A 53 -5.52 -8.99 6.88
N LYS A 54 -4.40 -9.71 6.72
CA LYS A 54 -4.42 -11.17 6.67
C LYS A 54 -4.75 -11.79 8.02
N GLU A 55 -4.28 -11.19 9.11
CA GLU A 55 -4.62 -11.63 10.47
C GLU A 55 -6.11 -11.43 10.77
N MET A 56 -6.67 -10.30 10.36
CA MET A 56 -8.10 -10.00 10.39
C MET A 56 -8.92 -11.06 9.64
N GLU A 57 -8.52 -11.38 8.40
CA GLU A 57 -9.20 -12.41 7.60
C GLU A 57 -9.22 -13.77 8.32
N ASN A 58 -8.09 -14.16 8.94
CA ASN A 58 -8.01 -15.40 9.71
C ASN A 58 -8.88 -15.36 10.96
N ASN A 59 -8.91 -14.24 11.69
CA ASN A 59 -9.75 -14.08 12.88
C ASN A 59 -11.24 -14.17 12.52
N LEU A 60 -11.68 -13.49 11.46
CA LEU A 60 -13.06 -13.54 10.98
C LEU A 60 -13.45 -14.95 10.53
N ALA A 61 -12.56 -15.67 9.83
CA ALA A 61 -12.78 -17.07 9.48
C ALA A 61 -12.90 -17.96 10.73
N GLY A 62 -12.05 -17.73 11.74
CA GLY A 62 -12.09 -18.42 13.04
C GLY A 62 -13.39 -18.16 13.80
N ILE A 63 -13.82 -16.90 13.88
CA ILE A 63 -15.10 -16.48 14.48
C ILE A 63 -16.26 -17.19 13.78
N GLY A 64 -16.29 -17.21 12.45
CA GLY A 64 -17.33 -17.91 11.68
C GLY A 64 -17.37 -19.41 11.98
N ALA A 65 -16.20 -20.05 12.08
CA ALA A 65 -16.10 -21.47 12.41
C ALA A 65 -16.59 -21.77 13.85
N LEU A 66 -16.16 -20.98 14.84
CA LEU A 66 -16.60 -21.12 16.23
C LEU A 66 -18.11 -20.87 16.37
N TYR A 67 -18.63 -19.84 15.69
CA TYR A 67 -20.06 -19.54 15.69
C TYR A 67 -20.88 -20.70 15.11
N TYR A 68 -20.45 -21.29 13.99
CA TYR A 68 -21.09 -22.49 13.44
C TYR A 68 -21.05 -23.66 14.43
N GLN A 69 -19.91 -23.90 15.09
CA GLN A 69 -19.78 -24.96 16.08
C GLN A 69 -20.70 -24.77 17.28
N GLN A 70 -20.88 -23.53 17.73
CA GLN A 70 -21.83 -23.16 18.79
C GLN A 70 -23.26 -23.56 18.41
N GLN A 71 -23.68 -23.25 17.19
CA GLN A 71 -25.02 -23.57 16.68
C GLN A 71 -25.24 -25.08 16.49
N THR A 72 -24.17 -25.85 16.32
CA THR A 72 -24.22 -27.33 16.24
C THR A 72 -24.21 -28.03 17.61
N GLY A 73 -24.28 -27.30 18.73
CA GLY A 73 -24.45 -27.87 20.07
C GLY A 73 -23.15 -28.23 20.80
N ARG A 74 -22.04 -27.55 20.50
CA ARG A 74 -20.82 -27.60 21.33
C ARG A 74 -20.80 -26.41 22.28
N ASP A 75 -20.94 -26.69 23.58
CA ASP A 75 -21.21 -25.68 24.62
C ASP A 75 -19.97 -24.93 25.17
N SER A 76 -18.79 -25.01 24.53
CA SER A 76 -17.55 -24.45 25.11
C SER A 76 -16.78 -23.46 24.22
N VAL A 77 -17.41 -22.86 23.21
CA VAL A 77 -16.73 -21.97 22.26
C VAL A 77 -16.87 -20.47 22.58
N GLU A 78 -17.71 -20.10 23.56
CA GLU A 78 -18.06 -18.70 23.82
C GLU A 78 -16.87 -17.85 24.31
N GLU A 79 -15.98 -18.40 25.13
CA GLU A 79 -14.79 -17.68 25.58
C GLU A 79 -13.79 -17.45 24.44
N GLU A 80 -13.59 -18.45 23.58
CA GLU A 80 -12.71 -18.33 22.40
C GLU A 80 -13.28 -17.32 21.40
N LEU A 81 -14.60 -17.32 21.21
CA LEU A 81 -15.31 -16.35 20.39
C LEU A 81 -15.11 -14.91 20.92
N LYS A 82 -15.27 -14.70 22.23
CA LYS A 82 -15.03 -13.38 22.85
C LYS A 82 -13.59 -12.93 22.67
N ARG A 83 -12.61 -13.81 22.92
CA ARG A 83 -11.18 -13.52 22.72
C ARG A 83 -10.88 -13.12 21.29
N LEU A 84 -11.39 -13.85 20.30
CA LEU A 84 -11.19 -13.51 18.88
C LEU A 84 -11.85 -12.18 18.53
N ILE A 85 -13.05 -11.89 19.02
CA ILE A 85 -13.73 -10.61 18.77
C ILE A 85 -12.94 -9.43 19.35
N GLU A 86 -12.42 -9.56 20.57
CA GLU A 86 -11.59 -8.52 21.20
C GLU A 86 -10.29 -8.28 20.41
N SER A 87 -9.57 -9.35 20.06
CA SER A 87 -8.36 -9.24 19.24
C SER A 87 -8.63 -8.65 17.85
N THR A 88 -9.77 -8.99 17.23
CA THR A 88 -10.21 -8.44 15.94
C THR A 88 -10.43 -6.93 16.03
N LYS A 89 -11.08 -6.45 17.11
CA LYS A 89 -11.31 -5.01 17.33
C LYS A 89 -10.02 -4.24 17.54
N GLU A 90 -9.06 -4.81 18.27
CA GLU A 90 -7.75 -4.19 18.47
C GLU A 90 -7.01 -4.05 17.13
N LEU A 91 -7.02 -5.10 16.31
CA LEU A 91 -6.46 -5.05 14.94
C LEU A 91 -7.14 -3.99 14.07
N GLU A 92 -8.47 -3.81 14.14
CA GLU A 92 -9.17 -2.76 13.39
C GLU A 92 -8.68 -1.36 13.77
N ILE A 93 -8.43 -1.13 15.06
CA ILE A 93 -7.94 0.16 15.57
C ILE A 93 -6.50 0.41 15.08
N GLU A 94 -5.62 -0.59 15.18
CA GLU A 94 -4.23 -0.47 14.74
C GLU A 94 -4.11 -0.27 13.22
N MET A 95 -4.92 -1.00 12.44
CA MET A 95 -4.95 -0.85 10.98
C MET A 95 -5.37 0.57 10.58
N LYS A 96 -6.41 1.10 11.24
CA LYS A 96 -6.88 2.46 10.97
C LYS A 96 -5.81 3.51 11.28
N ASP A 97 -5.12 3.38 12.41
CA ASP A 97 -4.05 4.31 12.77
C ASP A 97 -2.91 4.27 11.75
N LEU A 98 -2.51 3.09 11.27
CA LEU A 98 -1.52 2.94 10.22
C LEU A 98 -1.98 3.52 8.86
N GLU A 99 -3.24 3.34 8.49
CA GLU A 99 -3.82 3.95 7.29
C GLU A 99 -3.78 5.48 7.37
N ASP A 100 -4.16 6.04 8.52
CA ASP A 100 -4.11 7.48 8.77
C ASP A 100 -2.67 8.01 8.71
N GLN A 101 -1.70 7.28 9.29
CA GLN A 101 -0.27 7.60 9.18
C GLN A 101 0.22 7.58 7.72
N ILE A 102 -0.12 6.54 6.94
CA ILE A 102 0.24 6.45 5.53
C ILE A 102 -0.37 7.61 4.73
N SER A 103 -1.64 7.95 4.99
CA SER A 103 -2.33 9.06 4.32
C SER A 103 -1.76 10.42 4.72
N SER A 104 -1.21 10.57 5.92
CA SER A 104 -0.54 11.82 6.32
C SER A 104 0.82 12.01 5.63
N MET A 105 1.51 10.92 5.30
CA MET A 105 2.81 10.94 4.63
C MET A 105 2.71 10.98 3.10
N GLN A 106 1.58 10.57 2.53
CA GLN A 106 1.32 10.69 1.09
C GLN A 106 0.31 11.82 0.85
N PRO A 107 0.72 12.96 0.25
CA PRO A 107 -0.25 13.99 -0.11
C PRO A 107 -1.29 13.38 -1.06
N VAL A 108 -2.57 13.46 -0.67
CA VAL A 108 -3.67 13.05 -1.54
C VAL A 108 -3.67 14.01 -2.73
N PRO A 109 -3.43 13.53 -3.97
CA PRO A 109 -3.44 14.39 -5.14
C PRO A 109 -4.84 15.01 -5.27
N PRO A 110 -4.96 16.33 -5.48
CA PRO A 110 -6.26 16.97 -5.59
C PRO A 110 -7.06 16.37 -6.74
N ASN A 111 -8.36 16.14 -6.55
CA ASN A 111 -9.21 15.65 -7.62
C ASN A 111 -9.62 16.82 -8.54
N CYS A 112 -9.77 16.54 -9.83
CA CYS A 112 -10.31 17.49 -10.77
C CYS A 112 -11.77 17.79 -10.44
N THR A 113 -12.10 19.07 -10.28
CA THR A 113 -13.46 19.54 -9.97
C THR A 113 -14.51 19.18 -11.02
N ASP A 114 -14.09 18.88 -12.27
CA ASP A 114 -15.01 18.54 -13.35
C ASP A 114 -15.13 17.05 -13.64
N CYS A 115 -14.02 16.31 -13.62
CA CYS A 115 -14.03 14.90 -13.99
C CYS A 115 -13.79 13.94 -12.82
N GLY A 116 -13.49 14.47 -11.63
CA GLY A 116 -13.26 13.69 -10.41
C GLY A 116 -11.95 12.91 -10.37
N LYS A 117 -11.15 12.92 -11.45
CA LYS A 117 -9.88 12.18 -11.51
C LYS A 117 -8.75 12.91 -10.78
N GLU A 118 -7.86 12.13 -10.17
CA GLU A 118 -6.68 12.60 -9.46
C GLU A 118 -5.78 13.45 -10.39
N LEU A 119 -5.39 14.62 -9.90
CA LEU A 119 -4.52 15.54 -10.62
C LEU A 119 -3.06 15.30 -10.20
N PRO A 120 -2.13 15.19 -11.16
CA PRO A 120 -0.72 15.16 -10.83
C PRO A 120 -0.28 16.47 -10.16
N GLU A 121 0.63 16.38 -9.20
CA GLU A 121 1.15 17.55 -8.47
C GLU A 121 1.69 18.63 -9.43
N GLY A 122 1.23 19.86 -9.27
CA GLY A 122 1.71 21.02 -10.04
C GLY A 122 1.19 21.13 -11.48
N GLY A 123 0.20 20.33 -11.88
CA GLY A 123 -0.45 20.47 -13.18
C GLY A 123 -1.25 21.78 -13.31
N LYS A 124 -1.11 22.50 -14.44
CA LYS A 124 -1.98 23.65 -14.78
C LYS A 124 -3.30 23.23 -15.43
N TYR A 125 -3.37 22.00 -15.92
CA TYR A 125 -4.51 21.42 -16.63
C TYR A 125 -4.67 19.96 -16.22
N CYS A 126 -5.91 19.48 -16.20
CA CYS A 126 -6.20 18.07 -15.97
C CYS A 126 -5.74 17.23 -17.17
N SER A 127 -4.87 16.26 -16.93
CA SER A 127 -4.37 15.33 -17.96
C SER A 127 -5.45 14.44 -18.58
N TYR A 128 -6.64 14.36 -17.98
CA TYR A 128 -7.73 13.51 -18.43
C TYR A 128 -8.84 14.25 -19.18
N CYS A 129 -9.27 15.42 -18.69
CA CYS A 129 -10.35 16.19 -19.31
C CYS A 129 -9.87 17.52 -19.95
N GLY A 130 -8.59 17.88 -19.80
CA GLY A 130 -8.02 19.10 -20.35
C GLY A 130 -8.42 20.39 -19.63
N LYS A 131 -9.27 20.32 -18.60
CA LYS A 131 -9.73 21.52 -17.91
C LYS A 131 -8.62 22.16 -17.08
N LYS A 132 -8.56 23.49 -17.12
CA LYS A 132 -7.61 24.27 -16.32
C LYS A 132 -7.89 24.05 -14.84
N ILE A 133 -6.85 23.72 -14.09
CA ILE A 133 -6.92 23.58 -12.64
C ILE A 133 -6.81 25.02 -12.12
N THR A 134 -7.94 25.63 -11.82
CA THR A 134 -8.00 26.92 -11.14
C THR A 134 -7.57 26.70 -9.69
N GLU A 135 -6.59 27.49 -9.22
CA GLU A 135 -6.28 27.61 -7.78
C GLU A 135 -7.53 27.92 -6.96
#